data_AF-A0A852DR73-F1
#
_entry.id   AF-A0A852DR73-F1
#
_cell.length_a   1.000
_cell.length_b   1.000
_cell.length_c   1.000
_cell.angle_alpha   90.00
_cell.angle_beta   90.00
_cell.angle_gamma   90.00
#
_symmetry.space_group_name_H-M   'P 1'
#
loop_
_entity.id
_entity.type
_entity.pdbx_description
1 polymer ?
#
loop_
_entity_poly.entity_id
_entity_poly.type
_entity_poly.pdbx_seq_one_letter_code
_entity_poly.pdbx_strand_id
1 'polypeptide(L)'
;KKSKEQKALRLNINARERRRMHDLNDALDELRAVIPYAHSPSVRKLSKIATLLLAKNYILMQAQALEEMRRLVAYLNQGQAISAASLPSSAAAAAAAAAALHPALGAYEQAAGYPFSAGLPPATSCPEKC
;
A
#
# COMPACT_ATOMS: atom_id res chain seq x y z
N LYS A 1 22.54 5.77 49.40
CA LYS A 1 22.72 5.02 48.14
C LYS A 1 21.39 4.78 47.41
N LYS A 2 20.41 4.10 48.04
CA LYS A 2 19.04 3.83 47.50
C LYS A 2 18.34 5.01 46.78
N SER A 3 18.41 6.23 47.32
CA SER A 3 17.77 7.42 46.71
C SER A 3 18.40 7.85 45.38
N LYS A 4 19.73 7.69 45.21
CA LYS A 4 20.43 8.02 43.96
C LYS A 4 20.08 7.04 42.84
N GLU A 5 19.99 5.76 43.17
CA GLU A 5 19.56 4.68 42.25
C GLU A 5 18.11 4.89 41.79
N GLN A 6 17.21 5.27 42.71
CA GLN A 6 15.82 5.56 42.36
C GLN A 6 15.69 6.77 41.43
N LYS A 7 16.51 7.82 41.64
CA LYS A 7 16.57 8.97 40.74
C LYS A 7 17.09 8.58 39.36
N ALA A 8 18.15 7.77 39.29
CA ALA A 8 18.71 7.26 38.04
C ALA A 8 17.68 6.40 37.26
N LEU A 9 16.92 5.56 37.96
CA LEU A 9 15.84 4.77 37.36
C LEU A 9 14.77 5.66 36.74
N ARG A 10 14.28 6.66 37.49
CA ARG A 10 13.30 7.64 36.97
C ARG A 10 13.81 8.36 35.72
N LEU A 11 15.09 8.77 35.70
CA LEU A 11 15.68 9.44 34.55
C LEU A 11 15.78 8.52 33.33
N ASN A 12 16.18 7.26 33.52
CA ASN A 12 16.23 6.26 32.45
C ASN A 12 14.84 5.97 31.86
N ILE A 13 13.82 5.83 32.71
CA ILE A 13 12.43 5.64 32.27
C ILE A 13 11.96 6.84 31.43
N ASN A 14 12.20 8.06 31.89
CA ASN A 14 11.84 9.27 31.15
C ASN A 14 12.59 9.41 29.81
N ALA A 15 13.87 9.04 29.79
CA ALA A 15 14.65 9.05 28.55
C ALA A 15 14.10 8.04 27.53
N ARG A 16 13.72 6.85 27.99
CA ARG A 16 13.09 5.84 27.14
C ARG A 16 11.73 6.31 26.59
N GLU A 17 10.89 6.93 27.42
CA GLU A 17 9.59 7.43 26.95
C GLU A 17 9.74 8.58 25.96
N ARG A 18 10.73 9.46 26.14
CA ARG A 18 11.04 10.48 25.14
C ARG A 18 11.39 9.86 23.79
N ARG A 19 12.26 8.84 23.76
CA ARG A 19 12.60 8.14 22.52
C ARG A 19 11.36 7.54 21.85
N ARG A 20 10.54 6.80 22.60
CA ARG A 20 9.27 6.25 22.10
C ARG A 20 8.35 7.34 21.51
N MET A 21 8.26 8.49 22.18
CA MET A 21 7.46 9.62 21.70
C MET A 21 8.04 10.29 20.46
N HIS A 22 9.37 10.32 20.29
CA HIS A 22 10.01 10.77 19.06
C HIS A 22 9.67 9.83 17.89
N ASP A 23 9.87 8.52 18.06
CA ASP A 23 9.55 7.52 17.03
C ASP A 23 8.07 7.62 16.58
N LEU A 24 7.15 7.81 17.53
CA LEU A 24 5.73 8.03 17.23
C LEU A 24 5.47 9.32 16.44
N ASN A 25 6.17 10.40 16.78
CA ASN A 25 5.99 11.67 16.09
C ASN A 25 6.59 11.62 14.68
N ASP A 26 7.70 10.92 14.50
CA ASP A 26 8.35 10.71 13.20
C ASP A 26 7.43 9.90 12.27
N ALA A 27 6.85 8.79 12.76
CA ALA A 27 5.84 8.03 12.01
C ALA A 27 4.60 8.87 11.66
N LEU A 28 4.19 9.80 12.52
CA LEU A 28 3.08 10.71 12.23
C LEU A 28 3.46 11.76 11.16
N ASP A 29 4.72 12.18 11.10
CA ASP A 29 5.24 13.07 10.06
C ASP A 29 5.38 12.34 8.71
N GLU A 30 5.79 11.07 8.72
CA GLU A 30 5.71 10.20 7.53
C GLU A 30 4.26 10.03 7.05
N LEU A 31 3.31 9.85 7.96
CA LEU A 31 1.90 9.82 7.60
C LEU A 31 1.45 11.15 6.99
N ARG A 32 1.91 12.30 7.52
CA ARG A 32 1.63 13.60 6.89
C ARG A 32 2.13 13.58 5.46
N ALA A 33 3.37 13.11 5.21
CA ALA A 33 4.05 13.11 3.90
C ALA A 33 3.19 12.55 2.74
N VAL A 34 2.31 11.59 3.04
CA VAL A 34 1.44 10.94 2.05
C VAL A 34 0.04 11.53 1.95
N ILE A 35 -0.34 12.48 2.81
CA ILE A 35 -1.65 13.15 2.74
C ILE A 35 -1.65 14.19 1.61
N PRO A 36 -2.60 14.13 0.67
CA PRO A 36 -2.72 15.11 -0.41
C PRO A 36 -2.84 16.55 0.13
N TYR A 37 -2.18 17.48 -0.56
CA TYR A 37 -2.21 18.93 -0.28
C TYR A 37 -1.67 19.36 1.10
N ALA A 38 -1.16 18.44 1.91
CA ALA A 38 -0.63 18.75 3.24
C ALA A 38 0.79 19.36 3.24
N HIS A 39 1.51 19.33 2.10
CA HIS A 39 2.93 19.73 1.98
C HIS A 39 3.17 21.01 1.19
N SER A 40 2.13 21.80 0.95
CA SER A 40 2.35 23.09 0.29
C SER A 40 3.24 23.98 1.19
N PRO A 41 4.27 24.64 0.64
CA PRO A 41 5.13 25.56 1.41
C PRO A 41 4.37 26.68 2.12
N SER A 42 3.16 26.99 1.66
CA SER A 42 2.25 27.98 2.25
C SER A 42 1.31 27.43 3.32
N VAL A 43 1.25 26.10 3.51
CA VAL A 43 0.30 25.43 4.40
C VAL A 43 0.99 25.09 5.72
N ARG A 44 0.30 25.40 6.82
CA ARG A 44 0.78 25.10 8.19
C ARG A 44 0.75 23.60 8.45
N LYS A 45 1.72 23.10 9.22
CA LYS A 45 1.76 21.73 9.74
C LYS A 45 0.43 21.35 10.43
N LEU A 46 -0.17 20.25 9.99
CA LEU A 46 -1.43 19.73 10.52
C LEU A 46 -1.28 19.24 11.97
N SER A 47 -2.31 19.45 12.79
CA SER A 47 -2.39 18.88 14.14
C SER A 47 -2.47 17.34 14.10
N LYS A 48 -2.23 16.67 15.24
CA LYS A 48 -2.30 15.19 15.31
C LYS A 48 -3.67 14.67 14.88
N ILE A 49 -4.74 15.27 15.42
CA ILE A 49 -6.12 14.87 15.09
C ILE A 49 -6.47 15.16 13.63
N ALA A 50 -6.08 16.31 13.09
CA ALA A 50 -6.33 16.65 11.70
C ALA A 50 -5.63 15.66 10.74
N THR A 51 -4.38 15.30 11.06
CA THR A 51 -3.61 14.31 10.27
C THR A 51 -4.35 12.97 10.22
N LEU A 52 -4.81 12.46 11.36
CA LEU A 52 -5.51 11.18 11.43
C LEU A 52 -6.87 11.21 10.69
N LEU A 53 -7.62 12.32 10.80
CA LEU A 53 -8.89 12.48 10.10
C LEU A 53 -8.70 12.52 8.57
N LEU A 54 -7.73 13.30 8.10
CA LEU A 54 -7.42 13.38 6.67
C LEU A 54 -6.92 12.04 6.14
N ALA A 55 -6.05 11.34 6.87
CA ALA A 55 -5.57 10.01 6.50
C ALA A 55 -6.72 9.00 6.35
N LYS A 56 -7.65 8.95 7.32
CA LYS A 56 -8.84 8.09 7.24
C LYS A 56 -9.66 8.40 5.98
N ASN A 57 -9.96 9.67 5.75
CA ASN A 57 -10.77 10.10 4.60
C ASN A 57 -10.06 9.80 3.28
N TYR A 58 -8.74 9.96 3.23
CA TYR A 58 -7.95 9.66 2.04
C TYR A 58 -7.98 8.17 1.70
N ILE A 59 -7.88 7.28 2.69
CA ILE A 59 -8.02 5.83 2.48
C ILE A 59 -9.40 5.51 1.89
N LEU A 60 -10.48 6.07 2.46
CA LEU A 60 -11.85 5.83 1.97
C LEU A 60 -12.04 6.32 0.54
N MET A 61 -11.56 7.52 0.24
CA MET A 61 -11.65 8.10 -1.11
C MET A 61 -10.89 7.25 -2.13
N GLN A 62 -9.68 6.78 -1.80
CA GLN A 62 -8.92 5.90 -2.69
C GLN A 62 -9.63 4.56 -2.91
N ALA A 63 -10.22 3.96 -1.87
CA ALA A 63 -10.99 2.73 -2.00
C ALA A 63 -12.21 2.90 -2.93
N GLN A 64 -12.94 4.02 -2.81
CA GLN A 64 -14.06 4.36 -3.69
C GLN A 64 -13.60 4.57 -5.13
N ALA A 65 -12.53 5.33 -5.35
CA ALA A 65 -11.98 5.56 -6.68
C ALA A 65 -11.55 4.25 -7.37
N LEU A 66 -10.94 3.33 -6.62
CA LEU A 66 -10.58 1.99 -7.13
C LEU A 66 -11.81 1.17 -7.53
N GLU A 67 -12.89 1.24 -6.76
CA GLU A 67 -14.14 0.53 -7.08
C GLU A 67 -14.82 1.09 -8.32
N GLU A 68 -14.87 2.42 -8.45
CA GLU A 68 -15.39 3.09 -9.65
C GLU A 68 -14.58 2.72 -10.90
N MET A 69 -13.25 2.71 -10.81
CA MET A 69 -12.38 2.29 -11.91
C MET A 69 -12.64 0.83 -12.31
N ARG A 70 -12.81 -0.09 -11.35
CA ARG A 70 -13.16 -1.49 -11.65
C ARG A 70 -14.51 -1.60 -12.37
N ARG A 71 -15.51 -0.84 -11.93
CA ARG A 71 -16.83 -0.81 -12.56
C ARG A 71 -16.77 -0.27 -14.00
N LEU A 72 -16.00 0.79 -14.24
CA LEU A 72 -15.81 1.36 -15.57
C LEU A 72 -15.12 0.38 -16.52
N VAL A 73 -14.07 -0.31 -16.06
CA VAL A 73 -13.40 -1.36 -16.85
C VAL A 73 -14.37 -2.50 -17.20
N ALA A 74 -15.17 -2.96 -16.24
CA ALA A 74 -16.17 -4.01 -16.49
C ALA A 74 -17.21 -3.57 -17.54
N TYR A 75 -17.67 -2.32 -17.49
CA TYR A 75 -18.61 -1.76 -18.47
C TYR A 75 -18.01 -1.71 -19.89
N LEU A 76 -16.76 -1.26 -20.02
CA LEU A 76 -16.06 -1.23 -21.31
C LEU A 76 -15.86 -2.62 -21.90
N ASN A 77 -15.48 -3.60 -21.07
CA ASN A 77 -15.30 -4.99 -21.50
C ASN A 77 -16.63 -5.63 -21.96
N GLN A 78 -17.75 -5.32 -21.30
CA GLN A 78 -19.07 -5.77 -21.75
C GLN A 78 -19.47 -5.12 -23.08
N GLY A 79 -19.26 -3.81 -23.25
CA GLY A 79 -19.52 -3.12 -24.51
C GLY A 79 -18.76 -3.73 -25.69
N GLN A 80 -17.49 -4.09 -25.49
CA GLN A 80 -16.68 -4.77 -26.51
C GLN A 80 -17.18 -6.18 -26.84
N ALA A 81 -17.67 -6.94 -25.86
CA ALA A 81 -18.23 -8.27 -26.09
C ALA A 81 -19.50 -8.23 -26.95
N ILE A 82 -20.35 -7.22 -26.77
CA ILE A 82 -21.60 -7.05 -27.55
C ILE A 82 -21.30 -6.63 -28.99
N SER A 83 -20.29 -5.78 -29.21
CA SER A 83 -19.83 -5.40 -30.55
C SER A 83 -19.16 -6.57 -31.30
N ALA A 84 -18.50 -7.50 -30.61
CA ALA A 84 -17.98 -8.72 -31.22
C ALA A 84 -19.09 -9.73 -31.59
N ALA A 85 -20.17 -9.79 -30.79
CA ALA A 85 -21.29 -10.70 -31.02
C ALA A 85 -22.26 -10.25 -32.14
N SER A 86 -22.17 -9.00 -32.59
CA SER A 86 -23.00 -8.43 -33.67
C SER A 86 -22.34 -8.47 -35.06
N LEU A 87 -21.14 -9.04 -35.16
CA LEU A 87 -20.54 -9.38 -36.45
C LEU A 87 -21.29 -10.58 -37.06
N PRO A 88 -21.69 -10.53 -38.35
CA PRO A 88 -22.27 -11.68 -39.02
C PRO A 88 -21.29 -12.86 -38.94
N SER A 89 -21.82 -14.05 -38.64
CA SER A 89 -21.06 -15.29 -38.38
C SER A 89 -20.00 -15.64 -39.45
N SER A 90 -20.16 -15.13 -40.68
CA SER A 90 -19.18 -15.27 -41.77
C SER A 90 -17.90 -14.44 -41.61
N ALA A 91 -17.90 -13.35 -40.83
CA ALA A 91 -16.72 -12.52 -40.56
C ALA A 91 -15.97 -12.94 -39.29
N ALA A 92 -16.67 -13.56 -38.32
CA ALA A 92 -16.05 -14.07 -37.09
C ALA A 92 -15.05 -15.22 -37.37
N ALA A 93 -15.35 -16.08 -38.34
CA ALA A 93 -14.43 -17.12 -38.80
C ALA A 93 -13.15 -16.55 -39.46
N ALA A 94 -13.24 -15.42 -40.16
CA ALA A 94 -12.09 -14.76 -40.77
C ALA A 94 -11.19 -14.07 -39.72
N ALA A 95 -11.77 -13.48 -38.67
CA ALA A 95 -11.01 -12.90 -37.57
C ALA A 95 -10.31 -13.97 -36.69
N ALA A 96 -10.97 -15.12 -36.47
CA ALA A 96 -10.35 -16.26 -35.78
C ALA A 96 -9.21 -16.89 -36.60
N ALA A 97 -9.30 -16.90 -37.93
CA ALA A 97 -8.23 -17.37 -38.81
C ALA A 97 -7.01 -16.42 -38.84
N ALA A 98 -7.23 -15.10 -38.71
CA ALA A 98 -6.13 -14.13 -38.62
C ALA A 98 -5.33 -14.25 -37.31
N ALA A 99 -5.97 -14.67 -36.22
CA ALA A 99 -5.30 -14.94 -34.94
C ALA A 99 -4.43 -16.22 -34.95
N ALA A 100 -4.65 -17.12 -35.91
CA ALA A 100 -3.92 -18.39 -36.04
C ALA A 100 -2.57 -18.27 -36.77
N LEU A 101 -2.19 -17.09 -37.29
CA LEU A 101 -0.94 -16.88 -38.04
C LEU A 101 0.18 -16.18 -37.27
N HIS A 102 0.07 -15.99 -35.95
CA HIS A 102 1.22 -15.57 -35.14
C HIS A 102 1.91 -16.79 -34.49
N PRO A 103 3.12 -17.18 -34.94
CA PRO A 103 3.92 -18.16 -34.24
C PRO A 103 4.54 -17.51 -33.01
N ALA A 104 4.19 -18.05 -31.85
CA ALA A 104 4.99 -18.19 -30.64
C ALA A 104 6.15 -17.21 -30.39
N LEU A 105 5.99 -16.33 -29.40
CA LEU A 105 7.06 -16.05 -28.43
C LEU A 105 6.49 -16.10 -27.01
N GLY A 106 6.88 -17.17 -26.30
CA GLY A 106 7.16 -17.11 -24.86
C GLY A 106 5.96 -17.15 -23.93
N ALA A 107 5.56 -18.37 -23.59
CA ALA A 107 4.89 -18.65 -22.33
C ALA A 107 5.77 -18.15 -21.15
N TYR A 108 5.25 -17.23 -20.34
CA TYR A 108 5.58 -17.20 -18.93
C TYR A 108 4.38 -17.79 -18.19
N GLU A 109 4.62 -18.94 -17.58
CA GLU A 109 3.61 -19.70 -16.86
C GLU A 109 3.01 -18.91 -15.69
N GLN A 110 1.70 -19.07 -15.58
CA GLN A 110 0.88 -18.70 -14.44
C GLN A 110 1.22 -19.62 -13.26
N ALA A 111 2.20 -19.25 -12.43
CA ALA A 111 2.35 -19.85 -11.11
C ALA A 111 1.40 -19.14 -10.12
N ALA A 112 0.14 -19.60 -10.10
CA ALA A 112 -0.72 -19.41 -8.94
C ALA A 112 -0.16 -20.28 -7.80
N GLY A 113 0.56 -19.66 -6.87
CA GLY A 113 1.08 -20.32 -5.69
C GLY A 113 1.89 -19.36 -4.85
N TYR A 114 1.24 -18.68 -3.91
CA TYR A 114 1.94 -18.12 -2.77
C TYR A 114 2.10 -19.25 -1.73
N PRO A 115 3.28 -19.89 -1.59
CA PRO A 115 3.58 -20.53 -0.34
C PRO A 115 3.89 -19.42 0.65
N PHE A 116 3.00 -19.22 1.61
CA PHE A 116 3.40 -18.70 2.90
C PHE A 116 4.48 -19.64 3.44
N SER A 117 5.74 -19.22 3.35
CA SER A 117 6.85 -19.86 4.04
C SER A 117 7.55 -18.79 4.86
N ALA A 118 7.38 -18.96 6.17
CA ALA A 118 8.08 -18.26 7.22
C ALA A 118 9.60 -18.39 7.01
N GLY A 119 10.22 -17.32 6.52
CA GLY A 119 11.66 -17.12 6.50
C GLY A 119 12.04 -16.09 7.55
N LEU A 120 12.13 -16.53 8.80
CA LEU A 120 12.71 -15.77 9.90
C LEU A 120 14.19 -15.49 9.56
N PRO A 121 14.69 -14.23 9.54
CA PRO A 121 16.13 -14.01 9.50
C PRO A 121 16.74 -14.53 10.81
N PRO A 122 17.94 -15.14 10.78
CA PRO A 122 18.58 -15.65 11.99
C PRO A 122 18.81 -14.48 12.95
N ALA A 123 18.37 -14.69 14.20
CA ALA A 123 18.65 -13.81 15.31
C ALA A 123 20.16 -13.60 15.43
N THR A 124 20.65 -12.44 14.99
CA THR A 124 21.96 -11.96 15.44
C THR A 124 21.82 -11.69 16.92
N SER A 125 22.51 -12.52 17.71
CA SER A 125 22.86 -12.31 19.10
C SER A 125 23.05 -10.81 19.39
N CYS A 126 22.11 -10.22 20.13
CA CYS A 126 22.30 -8.92 20.76
C CYS A 126 22.93 -9.18 22.13
N PRO A 127 24.20 -8.78 22.37
CA PRO A 127 24.84 -8.99 23.66
C PRO A 127 24.17 -8.12 24.72
N GLU A 128 23.88 -8.73 25.86
CA GLU A 128 23.43 -8.08 27.07
C GLU A 128 24.39 -6.96 27.50
N LYS A 129 23.79 -5.80 27.84
CA LYS A 129 24.35 -4.57 28.46
C LYS A 129 24.69 -3.43 27.49
N CYS A 130 23.80 -2.43 27.47
CA CYS A 130 24.09 -1.00 27.71
C CYS A 130 22.77 -0.19 27.70
#